data_AF-A0A2N2LUV9-F1
#
_entry.id   AF-A0A2N2LUV9-F1
#
_cell.length_a   1.000
_cell.length_b   1.000
_cell.length_c   1.000
_cell.angle_alpha   90.00
_cell.angle_beta   90.00
_cell.angle_gamma   90.00
#
_symmetry.space_group_name_H-M   'P 1'
#
loop_
_entity.id
_entity.type
_entity.pdbx_description
1 polymer ?
#
loop_
_entity_poly.entity_id
_entity_poly.type
_entity_poly.pdbx_seq_one_letter_code
_entity_poly.pdbx_strand_id
1 'polypeptide(L)'
;MALGVAIPSAPSALGVYEASFVAAIAILGGQTGTALAYAIILHLLAFSFSAIFGIWALVREGLGFSKILSTFGSSEVNTEAIGDLKEEI
;
A
#
# COMPACT_ATOMS: atom_id res chain seq x y z
N MET A 1 -3.23 -11.82 -11.27
CA MET A 1 -1.95 -11.36 -10.70
C MET A 1 -1.42 -12.45 -9.78
N ALA A 2 -0.64 -13.39 -10.31
CA ALA A 2 -0.15 -14.54 -9.53
C ALA A 2 1.31 -14.90 -9.84
N LEU A 3 1.71 -14.82 -11.11
CA LEU A 3 3.08 -15.13 -11.54
C LEU A 3 4.10 -14.01 -11.20
N GLY A 4 3.63 -12.77 -11.04
CA GLY A 4 4.47 -11.61 -10.72
C GLY A 4 4.65 -11.30 -9.22
N VAL A 5 3.89 -11.97 -8.34
CA VAL A 5 3.99 -11.78 -6.87
C VAL A 5 5.27 -12.42 -6.30
N ALA A 6 5.90 -13.32 -7.06
CA ALA A 6 7.18 -13.92 -6.70
C ALA A 6 8.38 -12.99 -6.95
N ILE A 7 8.22 -11.93 -7.76
CA ILE A 7 9.27 -10.94 -8.01
C ILE A 7 9.13 -9.80 -6.99
N PRO A 8 10.18 -9.44 -6.26
CA PRO A 8 10.17 -8.26 -5.40
C PRO A 8 9.78 -7.02 -6.22
N SER A 9 8.62 -6.43 -5.93
CA SER A 9 8.14 -5.20 -6.55
C SER A 9 8.24 -4.03 -5.58
N ALA A 10 8.40 -2.81 -6.11
CA ALA A 10 8.31 -1.62 -5.28
C ALA A 10 6.85 -1.39 -4.81
N PRO A 11 6.61 -0.52 -3.81
CA PRO A 11 5.27 -0.13 -3.40
C PRO A 11 4.40 0.25 -4.62
N SER A 12 3.10 -0.11 -4.58
CA SER A 12 2.17 -0.06 -5.72
C SER A 12 2.38 -1.13 -6.81
N ALA A 13 3.17 -2.19 -6.58
CA ALA A 13 3.50 -3.17 -7.62
C ALA A 13 4.25 -2.57 -8.83
N LEU A 14 4.99 -1.48 -8.59
CA LEU A 14 5.87 -0.86 -9.58
C LEU A 14 6.93 -1.84 -10.07
N GLY A 15 7.19 -1.81 -11.38
CA GLY A 15 8.07 -2.71 -12.10
C GLY A 15 7.32 -3.92 -12.65
N VAL A 16 6.63 -4.67 -11.78
CA VAL A 16 5.92 -5.89 -12.19
C VAL A 16 4.68 -5.55 -13.02
N TYR A 17 3.94 -4.51 -12.65
CA TYR A 17 2.78 -4.05 -13.42
C TYR A 17 3.20 -3.65 -14.86
N GLU A 18 4.19 -2.78 -14.99
CA GLU A 18 4.68 -2.30 -16.27
C GLU A 18 5.27 -3.42 -17.10
N ALA A 19 6.08 -4.30 -16.50
CA ALA A 19 6.67 -5.45 -17.19
C ALA A 19 5.59 -6.40 -17.71
N SER A 20 4.54 -6.68 -16.92
CA SER A 20 3.45 -7.54 -17.34
C SER A 20 2.63 -6.94 -18.48
N PHE A 21 2.40 -5.63 -18.46
CA PHE A 21 1.68 -4.92 -19.51
C PHE A 21 2.49 -4.87 -20.81
N VAL A 22 3.78 -4.53 -20.73
CA VAL A 22 4.69 -4.53 -21.88
C VAL A 22 4.82 -5.94 -22.44
N ALA A 23 4.94 -6.97 -21.60
CA ALA A 23 5.00 -8.36 -22.05
C ALA A 23 3.72 -8.78 -22.79
N ALA A 24 2.54 -8.40 -22.28
CA ALA A 24 1.27 -8.69 -22.94
C ALA A 24 1.18 -8.04 -24.33
N ILE A 25 1.58 -6.77 -24.44
CA ILE A 25 1.58 -6.05 -25.73
C ILE A 25 2.66 -6.60 -26.68
N ALA A 26 3.82 -7.00 -26.15
CA ALA A 26 4.88 -7.62 -26.94
C ALA A 26 4.43 -8.96 -27.54
N ILE A 27 3.71 -9.78 -26.78
CA ILE A 27 3.11 -11.04 -27.27
C ILE A 27 2.09 -10.76 -28.39
N LEU A 28 1.37 -9.64 -28.30
CA LEU A 28 0.39 -9.22 -29.30
C LEU A 28 1.03 -8.55 -30.54
N GLY A 29 2.36 -8.46 -30.60
CA GLY A 29 3.10 -7.83 -31.71
C GLY A 29 3.13 -6.31 -31.68
N GLY A 30 2.76 -5.68 -30.57
CA GLY A 30 2.79 -4.23 -30.40
C GLY A 30 4.19 -3.68 -30.06
N GLN A 31 4.37 -2.37 -30.25
CA GLN A 31 5.64 -1.71 -29.97
C GLN A 31 5.84 -1.52 -28.46
N THR A 32 6.92 -2.09 -27.92
CA THR A 32 7.22 -2.13 -26.47
C THR A 32 7.44 -0.74 -25.86
N GLY A 33 8.07 0.18 -26.59
CA GLY A 33 8.29 1.55 -26.13
C GLY A 33 6.98 2.29 -25.86
N THR A 34 6.03 2.20 -26.80
CA THR A 34 4.69 2.78 -26.64
C THR A 34 3.88 2.05 -25.56
N ALA A 35 4.02 0.72 -25.47
CA ALA A 35 3.38 -0.08 -24.43
C ALA A 35 3.83 0.35 -23.02
N LEU A 36 5.11 0.63 -22.84
CA LEU A 36 5.66 1.07 -21.55
C LEU A 36 5.15 2.46 -21.16
N ALA A 37 5.05 3.38 -22.12
CA ALA A 37 4.45 4.69 -21.89
C ALA A 37 2.99 4.57 -21.43
N TYR A 38 2.18 3.75 -22.11
CA TYR A 38 0.81 3.48 -21.68
C TYR A 38 0.74 2.81 -20.30
N ALA A 39 1.61 1.83 -20.04
CA ALA A 39 1.65 1.14 -18.76
C ALA A 39 1.89 2.12 -17.60
N ILE A 40 2.89 3.00 -17.73
CA ILE A 40 3.21 4.02 -16.71
C ILE A 40 2.04 4.97 -16.50
N ILE A 41 1.44 5.48 -17.57
CA ILE A 41 0.33 6.44 -17.46
C ILE A 41 -0.87 5.79 -16.76
N LEU A 42 -1.26 4.59 -17.17
CA LEU A 42 -2.38 3.87 -16.58
C LEU A 42 -2.11 3.50 -15.11
N HIS A 43 -0.87 3.12 -14.80
CA HIS A 43 -0.49 2.79 -13.42
C HIS A 43 -0.54 4.02 -12.52
N LEU A 44 0.03 5.14 -12.95
CA LEU A 44 -0.01 6.40 -12.21
C LEU A 44 -1.45 6.87 -11.99
N LEU A 45 -2.29 6.77 -13.02
CA LEU A 45 -3.69 7.15 -12.92
C LEU A 45 -4.42 6.31 -11.85
N ALA A 46 -4.23 4.99 -11.87
CA ALA A 46 -4.83 4.08 -10.89
C ALA A 46 -4.34 4.38 -9.46
N PHE A 47 -3.02 4.58 -9.30
CA PHE A 47 -2.42 4.96 -8.02
C PHE A 47 -2.97 6.30 -7.53
N SER A 48 -3.06 7.31 -8.40
CA SER A 48 -3.59 8.63 -8.06
C SER A 48 -5.04 8.56 -7.58
N PHE A 49 -5.91 7.80 -8.26
CA PHE A 49 -7.28 7.63 -7.78
C PHE A 49 -7.32 6.99 -6.40
N SER A 50 -6.58 5.89 -6.19
CA SER A 50 -6.52 5.23 -4.88
C SER A 50 -5.96 6.15 -3.79
N ALA A 51 -4.96 6.97 -4.12
CA ALA A 51 -4.36 7.92 -3.19
C ALA A 51 -5.35 9.04 -2.82
N ILE A 52 -6.07 9.60 -3.80
CA ILE A 52 -7.07 10.64 -3.56
C ILE A 52 -8.19 10.10 -2.67
N PHE A 53 -8.72 8.90 -2.97
CA PHE A 53 -9.76 8.30 -2.14
C PHE A 53 -9.27 7.95 -0.74
N GLY A 54 -8.04 7.45 -0.61
CA GLY A 54 -7.42 7.19 0.69
C GLY A 54 -7.29 8.47 1.51
N ILE A 55 -6.68 9.52 0.96
CA ILE A 55 -6.52 10.81 1.64
C ILE A 55 -7.89 11.41 1.98
N TRP A 56 -8.85 11.37 1.05
CA TRP A 56 -10.20 11.87 1.27
C TRP A 56 -10.92 11.12 2.40
N ALA A 57 -10.78 9.80 2.47
CA ALA A 57 -11.33 9.00 3.56
C ALA A 57 -10.69 9.37 4.90
N LEU A 58 -9.36 9.52 4.96
CA LEU A 58 -8.65 9.95 6.19
C LEU A 58 -9.10 11.34 6.64
N VAL A 59 -9.25 12.29 5.71
CA VAL A 59 -9.75 13.64 6.02
C VAL A 59 -11.19 13.58 6.53
N ARG A 60 -12.03 12.73 5.95
CA ARG A 60 -13.43 12.57 6.34
C ARG A 60 -13.60 11.93 7.72
N GLU A 61 -12.78 10.95 8.07
CA GLU A 61 -12.88 10.26 9.36
C GLU A 61 -12.41 11.12 10.54
N GLY A 62 -11.73 12.24 10.29
CA GLY A 62 -11.21 13.12 11.35
C GLY A 62 -10.18 12.44 12.26
N LEU A 63 -9.78 11.20 11.92
CA LEU A 63 -8.65 10.49 12.49
C LEU A 63 -7.40 11.16 11.95
N GLY A 64 -7.02 12.28 12.57
CA GLY A 64 -5.75 12.93 12.25
C GLY A 64 -4.65 11.87 12.31
N PHE A 65 -3.75 11.88 11.32
CA PHE A 65 -2.58 11.00 11.26
C PHE A 65 -1.86 10.85 12.63
N SER A 66 -1.89 11.92 13.44
CA SER A 66 -1.40 11.94 14.82
C SER A 66 -2.07 10.94 15.78
N LYS A 67 -3.38 10.70 15.65
CA LYS A 67 -4.14 9.77 16.51
C LYS A 67 -3.86 8.31 16.17
N ILE A 68 -3.64 8.03 14.89
CA ILE A 68 -3.23 6.71 14.40
C ILE A 68 -1.77 6.46 14.82
N LEU A 69 -0.89 7.44 14.66
CA LEU A 69 0.51 7.32 15.06
C LEU A 69 0.68 7.16 16.59
N SER A 70 -0.14 7.84 17.39
CA SER A 70 -0.14 7.65 18.85
C SER A 70 -0.68 6.28 19.26
N THR A 71 -1.67 5.72 18.55
CA THR A 71 -2.16 4.37 18.83
C THR A 71 -1.08 3.30 18.60
N PHE A 72 -0.23 3.47 17.60
CA PHE A 72 0.89 2.55 17.34
C PHE A 72 2.05 2.74 18.33
N GLY A 73 2.26 3.95 18.85
CA GLY A 73 3.28 4.23 19.87
C GLY A 73 2.87 3.83 21.29
N SER A 74 1.57 3.76 21.61
CA SER A 74 1.07 3.50 22.96
C SER A 74 0.85 2.01 23.29
N SER A 75 1.34 1.09 22.46
CA SER A 75 1.26 -0.36 22.74
C SER A 75 2.38 -0.88 23.65
N GLU A 76 2.91 -0.05 24.55
CA GLU A 76 3.73 -0.52 25.68
C GLU A 76 2.83 -0.79 26.89
N VAL A 77 2.50 -2.08 27.05
CA VAL A 77 2.13 -2.81 28.28
C VAL A 77 1.52 -1.97 29.41
N ASN A 78 0.18 -2.04 29.52
CA ASN A 78 -0.55 -1.80 30.75
C ASN A 78 -0.01 -2.75 31.86
N THR A 79 0.95 -2.26 32.64
CA THR A 79 1.59 -2.95 33.79
C THR A 79 0.79 -2.77 35.08
N GLU A 80 -0.25 -1.95 35.04
CA GLU A 80 -1.10 -1.58 36.17
C GLU A 80 -2.06 -2.70 36.61
N ALA A 81 -2.34 -3.72 35.78
CA ALA A 81 -3.16 -4.88 36.17
C ALA A 81 -2.42 -5.97 36.98
N ILE A 82 -1.09 -5.89 37.14
CA ILE A 82 -0.31 -6.91 37.89
C ILE A 82 -0.05 -6.47 39.35
N GLY A 83 -0.21 -5.19 39.67
CA GLY A 83 -0.01 -4.66 41.03
C GLY A 83 -1.06 -5.11 42.04
N ASP A 84 -2.31 -5.28 41.59
CA ASP A 84 -3.47 -5.57 42.45
C ASP A 84 -3.53 -7.04 42.92
N LEU A 85 -2.79 -7.94 42.26
CA LEU A 85 -2.71 -9.35 42.65
C LEU A 85 -1.62 -9.63 43.70
N LYS A 86 -0.79 -8.64 44.04
CA LYS A 86 0.34 -8.81 44.96
C LYS A 86 0.08 -8.28 46.37
N GLU A 87 -1.03 -7.59 46.61
CA GLU A 87 -1.50 -7.21 47.95
C GLU A 87 -2.46 -8.24 48.59
N GLU A 88 -2.88 -9.28 47.86
CA GLU A 88 -3.79 -10.34 48.35
C GLU A 88 -3.09 -11.72 48.51
N ILE A 89 -1.79 -11.76 48.84
CA ILE A 89 -1.09 -12.98 49.33
C ILE A 89 -0.10 -12.63 50.43
#